data_AF-A0A5K0VWL0-F1
#
_entry.id   AF-A0A5K0VWL0-F1
#
_cell.length_a   1.000
_cell.length_b   1.000
_cell.length_c   1.000
_cell.angle_alpha   90.00
_cell.angle_beta   90.00
_cell.angle_gamma   90.00
#
_symmetry.space_group_name_H-M   'P 1'
#
loop_
_entity.id
_entity.type
_entity.pdbx_description
1 polymer ?
#
loop_
_entity_poly.entity_id
_entity_poly.type
_entity_poly.pdbx_seq_one_letter_code
_entity_poly.pdbx_strand_id
1 'polypeptide(L)' 'DEDEDNFAIVFAAMGVNMETAQFFKRDFEENGSMERVTLFLNL' A
#
# COMPACT_ATOMS: atom_id res chain seq x y z
N ASP A 1 17.66 18.08 -6.01
CA ASP A 1 17.18 16.91 -5.26
C ASP A 1 15.80 17.20 -4.67
N GLU A 2 14.77 17.30 -5.51
CA GLU A 2 13.36 17.51 -5.08
C GLU A 2 12.46 16.33 -5.53
N ASP A 3 13.05 15.28 -6.13
CA ASP A 3 12.29 14.22 -6.78
C ASP A 3 11.91 13.06 -5.83
N GLU A 4 12.58 12.91 -4.68
CA GLU A 4 12.28 11.85 -3.70
C GLU A 4 10.99 12.10 -2.90
N ASP A 5 10.47 13.34 -2.88
CA ASP A 5 9.23 13.68 -2.15
C ASP A 5 7.95 13.43 -2.95
N ASN A 6 8.05 13.25 -4.27
CA ASN A 6 6.90 12.97 -5.15
C ASN A 6 6.72 11.49 -5.49
N PHE A 7 7.36 10.58 -4.73
CA PHE A 7 7.21 9.15 -4.95
C PHE A 7 5.97 8.61 -4.21
N ALA A 8 4.96 8.19 -4.97
CA ALA A 8 3.76 7.55 -4.46
C ALA A 8 3.66 6.11 -4.98
N ILE A 9 3.24 5.18 -4.11
CA ILE A 9 3.02 3.78 -4.44
C ILE A 9 1.52 3.53 -4.51
N VAL A 10 1.03 3.05 -5.65
CA VAL A 10 -0.38 2.66 -5.80
C VAL A 10 -0.46 1.15 -5.92
N PHE A 11 -1.14 0.51 -4.98
CA PHE A 11 -1.34 -0.93 -4.97
C PHE A 11 -2.81 -1.23 -5.23
N ALA A 12 -3.10 -2.03 -6.26
CA ALA A 12 -4.44 -2.47 -6.60
C ALA A 12 -4.49 -4.00 -6.67
N ALA A 13 -5.40 -4.60 -5.90
CA ALA A 13 -5.61 -6.04 -5.89
C ALA A 13 -7.09 -6.37 -6.04
N MET A 14 -7.41 -7.27 -6.98
CA MET A 14 -8.75 -7.76 -7.26
C MET A 14 -8.83 -9.26 -6.97
N GLY A 15 -9.79 -9.69 -6.16
CA GLY A 15 -9.96 -11.11 -5.80
C GLY A 15 -8.91 -11.60 -4.79
N VAL A 16 -8.49 -10.71 -3.88
CA VAL A 16 -7.47 -10.97 -2.87
C VAL A 16 -8.10 -11.55 -1.61
N ASN A 17 -7.46 -12.57 -1.02
CA ASN A 17 -7.91 -13.15 0.23
C ASN A 17 -7.79 -12.13 1.37
N MET A 18 -8.74 -12.14 2.31
CA MET A 18 -8.82 -11.18 3.42
C MET A 18 -7.54 -11.16 4.28
N GLU A 19 -6.89 -12.32 4.41
CA GLU A 19 -5.60 -12.48 5.10
C GLU A 19 -4.46 -11.76 4.37
N THR A 20 -4.43 -11.84 3.05
CA THR A 20 -3.45 -11.18 2.19
C THR A 20 -3.64 -9.66 2.21
N ALA A 21 -4.89 -9.17 2.22
CA ALA A 21 -5.19 -7.75 2.37
C ALA A 21 -4.71 -7.18 3.72
N GLN A 22 -4.89 -7.94 4.81
CA GLN A 22 -4.40 -7.54 6.14
C GLN A 22 -2.88 -7.60 6.25
N PHE A 23 -2.23 -8.58 5.61
CA PHE A 23 -0.78 -8.67 5.54
C PHE A 23 -0.18 -7.42 4.86
N PHE A 24 -0.68 -7.06 3.68
CA PHE A 24 -0.22 -5.86 2.98
C PHE A 24 -0.47 -4.59 3.78
N LYS A 25 -1.65 -4.44 4.39
CA LYS A 25 -1.92 -3.27 5.23
C LYS A 25 -0.92 -3.13 6.38
N ARG A 26 -0.61 -4.22 7.09
CA ARG A 26 0.39 -4.21 8.18
C ARG A 26 1.80 -3.94 7.67
N ASP A 27 2.17 -4.56 6.56
CA ASP A 27 3.48 -4.36 5.94
C ASP A 27 3.69 -2.88 5.56
N PHE A 28 2.66 -2.21 5.04
CA PHE A 28 2.71 -0.77 4.74
C PHE A 28 2.68 0.13 5.99
N GLU A 29 1.99 -0.29 7.07
CA GLU A 29 2.02 0.41 8.37
C GLU A 29 3.40 0.31 9.03
N GLU A 30 4.05 -0.87 9.02
CA GLU A 30 5.35 -1.10 9.65
C GLU A 30 6.51 -0.49 8.86
N ASN A 31 6.45 -0.47 7.52
CA ASN A 31 7.48 0.16 6.69
C ASN A 31 7.40 1.69 6.64
N GLY A 32 6.47 2.32 7.38
CA GLY A 32 6.39 3.78 7.50
C GLY A 32 6.01 4.53 6.21
N SER A 33 5.69 3.80 5.13
CA SER A 33 5.28 4.36 3.84
C SER A 33 3.76 4.58 3.73
N MET A 34 3.03 4.43 4.83
CA MET A 34 1.57 4.54 4.86
C MET A 34 1.05 5.88 4.31
N GLU A 35 1.80 6.99 4.49
CA GLU A 35 1.44 8.30 3.92
C GLU A 35 1.59 8.38 2.40
N ARG A 36 2.40 7.50 1.79
CA ARG A 36 2.70 7.50 0.35
C ARG A 36 2.08 6.31 -0.40
N VAL A 37 1.34 5.44 0.28
CA VAL A 37 0.75 4.23 -0.29
C VAL A 37 -0.77 4.34 -0.33
N THR A 38 -1.36 4.21 -1.53
CA THR A 38 -2.82 4.06 -1.70
C THR A 38 -3.15 2.62 -2.07
N LEU A 39 -4.00 1.95 -1.27
CA LEU A 39 -4.48 0.59 -1.54
C LEU A 39 -5.92 0.59 -2.05
N PHE A 40 -6.13 -0.02 -3.20
CA PHE A 40 -7.44 -0.39 -3.72
C PHE A 40 -7.63 -1.90 -3.59
N LEU A 41 -8.50 -2.29 -2.66
CA LEU A 41 -8.85 -3.69 -2.42
C LEU A 41 -10.28 -3.90 -2.90
N ASN A 42 -10.43 -4.75 -3.91
CA ASN A 42 -11.74 -5.27 -4.29
C ASN A 42 -11.90 -6.69 -3.72
N LEU A 43 -12.74 -6.78 -2.68
CA LEU A 43 -13.22 -8.05 -2.11
C LEU A 43 -14.15 -8.78 -3.09
#